data_AF-A0A1C9WXA7-F1
#
_entry.id   AF-A0A1C9WXA7-F1
#
_cell.length_a   1.000
_cell.length_b   1.000
_cell.length_c   1.000
_cell.angle_alpha   90.00
_cell.angle_beta   90.00
_cell.angle_gamma   90.00
#
_symmetry.space_group_name_H-M   'P 1'
#
loop_
_entity.id
_entity.type
_entity.pdbx_description
1 polymer ?
#
loop_
_entity_poly.entity_id
_entity_poly.type
_entity_poly.pdbx_seq_one_letter_code
_entity_poly.pdbx_strand_id
1 'polypeptide(L)' 'MYRKTSFFQSKESGARMRSAYMATRHLTGSRTLSDFILAAVEREVEALERQYNEGNLFTADPGSVPRGRPLEI' A
#
# COMPACT_ATOMS: atom_id res chain seq x y z
N MET A 1 11.50 13.10 -5.93
CA MET A 1 12.47 12.08 -5.45
C MET A 1 11.64 10.93 -4.86
N TYR A 2 11.82 9.70 -5.31
CA TYR A 2 11.02 8.55 -4.86
C TYR A 2 11.77 7.77 -3.77
N ARG A 3 11.04 7.26 -2.78
CA ARG A 3 11.58 6.34 -1.75
C ARG A 3 11.03 4.94 -2.00
N LYS A 4 11.92 3.96 -2.14
CA LYS A 4 11.52 2.55 -2.22
C LYS A 4 11.16 2.06 -0.82
N THR A 5 9.95 1.54 -0.69
CA THR A 5 9.45 0.91 0.54
C THR A 5 9.11 -0.54 0.22
N SER A 6 9.47 -1.46 1.11
CA SER A 6 9.15 -2.89 1.00
C SER A 6 8.45 -3.35 2.27
N PHE A 7 7.50 -4.27 2.12
CA PHE A 7 6.77 -4.88 3.23
C PHE A 7 6.76 -6.40 3.08
N PHE A 8 6.59 -7.09 4.20
CA PHE A 8 6.41 -8.54 4.21
C PHE A 8 4.98 -8.89 3.82
N GLN A 9 4.84 -9.89 2.95
CA GLN A 9 3.56 -10.48 2.57
C GLN A 9 3.74 -11.99 2.44
N SER A 10 2.69 -12.76 2.71
CA SER A 10 2.71 -14.21 2.45
C SER A 10 2.86 -14.48 0.95
N LYS A 11 3.39 -15.67 0.61
CA LYS A 11 3.50 -16.12 -0.78
C LYS A 11 2.14 -16.11 -1.48
N GLU A 12 1.10 -16.56 -0.79
CA GLU A 12 -0.28 -16.60 -1.29
C GLU A 12 -0.84 -15.21 -1.56
N SER A 13 -0.75 -14.28 -0.60
CA SER A 13 -1.20 -12.90 -0.79
C SER A 13 -0.46 -12.23 -1.93
N GLY A 14 0.86 -12.47 -2.03
CA GLY A 14 1.68 -11.96 -3.12
C GLY A 14 1.29 -12.51 -4.49
N ALA A 15 0.92 -13.79 -4.59
CA ALA A 15 0.45 -14.40 -5.83
C ALA A 15 -0.92 -13.85 -6.22
N ARG A 16 -1.87 -13.79 -5.27
CA ARG A 16 -3.21 -13.25 -5.49
C ARG A 16 -3.17 -11.79 -5.96
N MET A 17 -2.37 -10.95 -5.32
CA MET A 17 -2.17 -9.55 -5.72
C MET A 17 -1.67 -9.42 -7.16
N ARG A 18 -0.63 -10.16 -7.52
CA ARG A 18 -0.05 -10.13 -8.88
C ARG A 18 -1.03 -10.65 -9.93
N SER A 19 -1.76 -11.71 -9.62
CA SER A 19 -2.79 -12.27 -10.49
C SER A 19 -3.90 -11.25 -10.75
N ALA A 20 -4.44 -10.63 -9.69
CA ALA A 20 -5.46 -9.60 -9.81
C ALA A 20 -4.99 -8.40 -10.64
N TYR A 21 -3.77 -7.90 -10.38
CA TYR A 21 -3.18 -6.82 -11.18
C TYR A 21 -3.07 -7.21 -12.66
N MET A 22 -2.52 -8.38 -12.97
CA MET A 22 -2.34 -8.78 -14.38
C MET A 22 -3.68 -8.97 -15.11
N ALA A 23 -4.67 -9.55 -14.42
CA ALA A 23 -6.01 -9.74 -14.98
C ALA A 23 -6.75 -8.43 -15.23
N THR A 24 -6.44 -7.35 -14.51
CA THR A 24 -7.25 -6.11 -14.51
C THR A 24 -6.50 -4.85 -14.95
N ARG A 25 -5.17 -4.88 -15.13
CA ARG A 25 -4.38 -3.68 -15.47
C ARG A 25 -4.83 -2.94 -16.73
N HIS A 26 -5.43 -3.64 -17.68
CA HIS A 26 -5.98 -3.06 -18.90
C HIS A 26 -7.32 -2.35 -18.69
N LEU A 27 -7.99 -2.62 -17.57
CA LEU A 27 -9.27 -2.02 -17.17
C LEU A 27 -9.08 -0.87 -16.17
N THR A 28 -8.12 -0.99 -15.26
CA THR A 28 -7.94 -0.08 -14.12
C THR A 28 -6.94 1.05 -14.38
N GLY A 29 -6.20 1.01 -15.49
CA GLY A 29 -5.26 2.05 -15.90
C GLY A 29 -3.93 2.09 -15.12
N SER A 30 -3.73 1.22 -14.12
CA SER A 30 -2.46 1.12 -13.39
C SER A 30 -1.33 0.61 -14.30
N ARG A 31 -0.39 1.51 -14.65
CA ARG A 31 0.70 1.23 -15.58
C ARG A 31 1.68 0.20 -15.05
N THR A 32 1.97 0.28 -13.76
CA THR A 32 2.87 -0.64 -13.04
C THR A 32 2.20 -1.23 -11.80
N LEU A 33 2.78 -2.31 -11.26
CA LEU A 33 2.35 -2.89 -9.99
C LEU A 33 2.59 -1.92 -8.82
N SER A 34 3.64 -1.08 -8.90
CA SER A 34 3.90 -0.04 -7.90
C SER A 34 2.79 1.00 -7.86
N ASP A 35 2.30 1.44 -9.03
CA ASP A 35 1.16 2.38 -9.10
C ASP A 35 -0.11 1.75 -8.52
N PHE A 36 -0.35 0.47 -8.81
CA PHE A 36 -1.49 -0.26 -8.25
C PHE A 36 -1.45 -0.32 -6.73
N ILE A 37 -0.28 -0.62 -6.15
CA ILE A 37 -0.10 -0.67 -4.68
C ILE A 37 -0.24 0.72 -4.10
N LEU A 38 0.39 1.74 -4.71
CA LEU A 38 0.32 3.11 -4.22
C LEU A 38 -1.12 3.63 -4.19
N ALA A 39 -1.88 3.45 -5.28
CA ALA A 39 -3.27 3.86 -5.35
C ALA A 39 -4.16 3.13 -4.33
N ALA A 40 -3.85 1.87 -4.02
CA ALA A 40 -4.56 1.14 -2.97
C ALA A 40 -4.26 1.70 -1.56
N VAL A 41 -3.00 2.07 -1.30
CA VAL A 41 -2.58 2.70 -0.04
C VAL A 41 -3.17 4.11 0.10
N GLU A 42 -3.10 4.94 -0.94
CA GLU A 42 -3.65 6.30 -0.92
C GLU A 42 -5.16 6.30 -0.66
N ARG A 43 -5.91 5.39 -1.31
CA ARG A 43 -7.35 5.23 -1.05
C ARG A 43 -7.64 4.88 0.42
N GLU A 44 -6.83 4.03 1.03
CA GLU A 44 -7.00 3.66 2.44
C GLU A 44 -6.65 4.83 3.37
N VAL A 45 -5.56 5.55 3.08
CA VAL A 45 -5.18 6.74 3.84
C VAL A 45 -6.29 7.80 3.78
N GLU A 46 -6.81 8.11 2.60
CA GLU A 46 -7.93 9.04 2.45
C GLU A 46 -9.19 8.58 3.22
N ALA A 47 -9.47 7.27 3.22
CA ALA A 47 -10.60 6.72 3.97
C ALA A 47 -10.42 6.92 5.48
N LEU A 48 -9.22 6.69 6.00
CA LEU A 48 -8.88 6.91 7.40
C LEU A 48 -8.92 8.39 7.79
N GLU A 49 -8.40 9.28 6.93
CA GLU A 49 -8.45 10.73 7.15
C GLU A 49 -9.90 11.21 7.22
N ARG A 50 -10.76 10.76 6.31
CA ARG A 50 -12.20 11.08 6.34
C ARG A 50 -12.89 10.52 7.58
N GLN A 51 -12.56 9.29 7.96
CA GLN A 51 -13.23 8.61 9.07
C GLN A 51 -12.80 9.14 10.45
N TYR A 52 -11.53 9.49 10.61
CA TYR A 52 -10.92 9.73 11.93
C TYR A 52 -10.24 11.09 12.08
N ASN A 53 -10.21 11.92 11.03
CA ASN A 53 -9.55 13.23 11.07
C ASN A 53 -10.28 14.31 10.26
N GLU A 54 -11.60 14.18 10.09
CA GLU A 54 -12.46 15.15 9.37
C GLU A 54 -12.01 15.42 7.92
N GLY A 55 -11.32 14.46 7.30
CA GLY A 55 -10.73 14.60 5.97
C GLY A 55 -9.42 15.38 5.93
N ASN A 56 -8.87 15.77 7.08
CA ASN A 56 -7.56 16.40 7.19
C ASN A 56 -6.43 15.37 7.22
N LEU A 57 -5.23 15.79 6.84
CA LEU A 57 -4.03 14.96 6.91
C LEU A 57 -3.61 14.68 8.36
N PHE A 58 -3.12 13.47 8.63
CA PHE A 58 -2.53 13.14 9.92
C PHE A 58 -1.16 13.82 10.12
N THR A 59 -0.86 14.24 11.35
CA THR A 59 0.40 14.93 11.72
C THR A 59 1.33 14.09 12.60
N ALA A 60 1.00 12.82 12.81
CA ALA A 60 1.85 11.89 13.56
C ALA A 60 3.22 11.71 12.87
N ASP A 61 4.28 11.56 13.68
CA ASP A 61 5.65 11.40 13.18
C ASP A 61 5.79 10.10 12.36
N PRO A 62 6.08 10.17 11.04
CA PRO A 62 6.31 8.99 10.22
C PRO A 62 7.51 8.15 10.66
N GLY A 63 8.44 8.71 11.44
CA GLY A 63 9.59 8.01 12.02
C GLY A 63 9.23 7.08 13.18
N SER A 64 8.05 7.26 13.78
CA SER A 64 7.58 6.50 14.96
C SER A 64 7.00 5.11 14.63
N VAL A 65 6.94 4.74 13.35
CA VAL A 65 6.37 3.45 12.90
C VAL A 65 7.09 2.29 13.59
N PRO A 66 6.40 1.43 14.36
CA PRO A 66 6.99 0.26 14.96
C PRO A 66 7.65 -0.62 13.90
N ARG A 67 8.94 -0.89 14.06
CA ARG A 67 9.68 -1.80 13.18
C ARG A 67 9.22 -3.22 13.50
N GLY A 68 8.29 -3.76 12.70
CA GLY A 68 7.88 -5.16 12.78
C GLY A 68 9.06 -6.13 12.57
N ARG A 69 8.85 -7.40 12.94
CA ARG A 69 9.88 -8.46 12.94
C ARG A 69 10.34 -8.84 11.51
N PRO A 70 11.65 -9.04 11.26
CA PRO A 70 12.09 -9.94 10.20
C PRO A 70 11.74 -11.38 10.62
N LEU A 71 10.80 -12.03 9.91
CA LEU A 71 10.62 -13.47 10.07
C LEU A 71 11.79 -14.16 9.37
N GLU A 72 12.85 -14.45 10.12
CA GLU A 72 13.85 -15.44 9.71
C GLU A 72 13.16 -16.80 9.59
N ILE A 73 13.24 -17.38 8.39
CA ILE A 73 13.16 -18.83 8.15
C ILE A 73 14.48 -19.25 7.51
#